data_AF-A0A2N2XP86-F1
#
_entry.id   AF-A0A2N2XP86-F1
#
_cell.length_a   1.000
_cell.length_b   1.000
_cell.length_c   1.000
_cell.angle_alpha   90.00
_cell.angle_beta   90.00
_cell.angle_gamma   90.00
#
_symmetry.space_group_name_H-M   'P 1'
#
loop_
_entity.id
_entity.type
_entity.pdbx_description
1 polymer ?
#
loop_
_entity_poly.entity_id
_entity_poly.type
_entity_poly.pdbx_seq_one_letter_code
_entity_poly.pdbx_strand_id
1 'polypeptide(L)'
;MENNLNIRPIQEADLRDKIVLVRVDHNVVKKGIIYDPYRIDATLGTLYYINAKGGKIILMTHVGRPKDKKSGAISIGKDTSVEPIVEYLRNKLHINVQIPEFTAYEDKGYLSIETSVNHMIRDLREDKIDAIYLPNTRWFAGEENKGEDAEKFANQLAGLADIYVN
;
A
#
# COMPACT_ATOMS: atom_id res chain seq x y z
N MET A 1 5.99 -9.20 31.25
CA MET A 1 4.79 -9.78 30.61
C MET A 1 5.16 -10.05 29.17
N GLU A 2 5.50 -11.28 28.84
CA GLU A 2 5.68 -11.70 27.44
C GLU A 2 4.31 -11.63 26.78
N ASN A 3 4.14 -10.64 25.90
CA ASN A 3 2.95 -10.54 25.09
C ASN A 3 3.08 -11.61 24.00
N ASN A 4 2.65 -12.83 24.29
CA ASN A 4 2.53 -13.91 23.32
C ASN A 4 1.40 -13.56 22.35
N LEU A 5 1.66 -12.61 21.45
CA LEU A 5 0.80 -12.34 20.31
C LEU A 5 0.83 -13.59 19.45
N ASN A 6 -0.24 -14.38 19.53
CA ASN A 6 -0.47 -15.51 18.63
C ASN A 6 -0.82 -14.97 17.23
N ILE A 7 0.19 -14.46 16.52
CA ILE A 7 0.05 -13.92 15.17
C ILE A 7 -0.09 -15.11 14.22
N ARG A 8 -1.22 -15.16 13.51
CA ARG A 8 -1.49 -16.23 12.55
C ARG A 8 -0.59 -16.05 11.31
N PRO A 9 0.16 -17.09 10.91
CA PRO A 9 0.97 -17.03 9.70
C PRO A 9 0.06 -17.01 8.45
N ILE A 10 0.51 -16.36 7.38
CA ILE A 10 -0.26 -16.28 6.12
C ILE A 10 -0.58 -17.67 5.53
N GLN A 11 0.22 -18.68 5.87
CA GLN A 11 0.06 -20.05 5.43
C GLN A 11 -1.24 -20.70 5.94
N GLU A 12 -1.82 -20.20 7.02
CA GLU A 12 -3.08 -20.67 7.58
C GLU A 12 -4.31 -19.94 7.03
N ALA A 13 -4.13 -18.88 6.24
CA ALA A 13 -5.22 -18.10 5.67
C ALA A 13 -5.74 -18.71 4.36
N ASP A 14 -7.06 -18.69 4.16
CA ASP A 14 -7.67 -18.97 2.85
C ASP A 14 -7.64 -17.70 2.00
N LEU A 15 -6.78 -17.69 0.99
CA LEU A 15 -6.53 -16.52 0.14
C LEU A 15 -7.35 -16.54 -1.15
N ARG A 16 -8.05 -17.62 -1.48
CA ARG A 16 -8.70 -17.76 -2.79
C ARG A 16 -9.78 -16.70 -2.97
N ASP A 17 -9.69 -15.92 -4.05
CA ASP A 17 -10.60 -14.84 -4.42
C ASP A 17 -10.71 -13.70 -3.38
N LYS A 18 -9.82 -13.71 -2.37
CA LYS A 18 -9.75 -12.69 -1.33
C LYS A 18 -8.89 -11.53 -1.77
N ILE A 19 -9.34 -10.31 -1.46
CA ILE A 19 -8.47 -9.13 -1.55
C ILE A 19 -7.56 -9.13 -0.33
N VAL A 20 -6.25 -9.12 -0.59
CA VAL A 20 -5.21 -9.16 0.43
C VAL A 20 -4.49 -7.81 0.44
N LEU A 21 -4.69 -7.04 1.51
CA LEU A 21 -3.93 -5.82 1.77
C LEU A 21 -2.60 -6.18 2.41
N VAL A 22 -1.51 -5.95 1.69
CA VAL A 22 -0.15 -6.29 2.11
C VAL A 22 0.59 -5.00 2.48
N ARG A 23 0.88 -4.84 3.77
CA ARG A 23 1.79 -3.81 4.25
C ARG A 23 3.22 -4.27 4.01
N VAL A 24 3.98 -3.49 3.25
CA VAL A 24 5.37 -3.78 2.93
C VAL A 24 6.29 -2.64 3.33
N ASP A 25 7.56 -2.95 3.56
CA ASP A 25 8.59 -1.98 3.91
C ASP A 25 9.44 -1.57 2.70
N HIS A 26 8.82 -0.91 1.73
CA HIS A 26 9.47 -0.39 0.52
C HIS A 26 9.88 1.09 0.67
N ASN A 27 10.30 1.51 1.86
CA ASN A 27 10.79 2.88 2.10
C ASN A 27 12.19 3.10 1.49
N VAL A 28 12.32 2.93 0.17
CA VAL A 28 13.59 2.81 -0.58
C VAL A 28 13.77 3.87 -1.65
N VAL A 29 12.83 4.80 -1.76
CA VAL A 29 12.90 5.91 -2.74
C VAL A 29 13.44 7.14 -2.05
N LYS A 30 14.41 7.79 -2.69
CA LYS A 30 14.95 9.09 -2.29
C LYS A 30 15.18 9.91 -3.55
N LYS A 31 14.60 11.12 -3.60
CA LYS A 31 14.65 11.99 -4.79
C LYS A 31 14.19 11.30 -6.08
N GLY A 32 13.14 10.47 -5.98
CA GLY A 32 12.59 9.70 -7.09
C GLY A 32 13.42 8.50 -7.55
N ILE A 33 14.52 8.16 -6.86
CA ILE A 33 15.42 7.04 -7.23
C ILE A 33 15.37 5.97 -6.15
N ILE A 34 15.30 4.70 -6.57
CA ILE A 34 15.46 3.55 -5.67
C ILE A 34 16.92 3.40 -5.29
N TYR A 35 17.24 3.47 -4.00
CA TYR A 35 18.62 3.27 -3.50
C TYR A 35 18.87 1.84 -2.98
N ASP A 36 17.81 1.10 -2.66
CA ASP A 36 17.89 -0.25 -2.11
C ASP A 36 16.77 -1.14 -2.70
N PRO A 37 16.99 -1.76 -3.87
CA PRO A 37 16.00 -2.65 -4.47
C PRO A 37 15.81 -3.97 -3.69
N TYR A 38 16.75 -4.34 -2.80
CA TYR A 38 16.69 -5.61 -2.07
C TYR A 38 15.45 -5.67 -1.15
N ARG A 39 15.05 -4.55 -0.56
CA ARG A 39 13.83 -4.52 0.29
C ARG A 39 12.54 -4.71 -0.51
N ILE A 40 12.53 -4.33 -1.79
CA ILE A 40 11.42 -4.66 -2.70
C ILE A 40 11.45 -6.17 -2.99
N ASP A 41 12.62 -6.67 -3.38
CA ASP A 41 12.83 -8.09 -3.74
C ASP A 41 12.50 -9.05 -2.60
N ALA A 42 12.80 -8.66 -1.35
CA ALA A 42 12.51 -9.46 -0.15
C ALA A 42 11.01 -9.77 0.02
N THR A 43 10.13 -8.97 -0.57
CA THR A 43 8.66 -9.19 -0.49
C THR A 43 8.13 -10.15 -1.53
N LEU A 44 8.89 -10.43 -2.60
CA LEU A 44 8.41 -11.18 -3.76
C LEU A 44 7.92 -12.57 -3.39
N GLY A 45 8.57 -13.24 -2.42
CA GLY A 45 8.13 -14.55 -1.94
C GLY A 45 6.69 -14.52 -1.40
N THR A 46 6.33 -13.48 -0.64
CA THR A 46 4.97 -13.28 -0.13
C THR A 46 3.99 -12.98 -1.26
N LEU A 47 4.36 -12.11 -2.21
CA LEU A 47 3.50 -11.76 -3.34
C LEU A 47 3.20 -12.97 -4.23
N TYR A 48 4.22 -13.77 -4.55
CA TYR A 48 4.06 -15.02 -5.29
C TYR A 48 3.19 -16.02 -4.53
N TYR A 49 3.37 -16.13 -3.21
CA TYR A 49 2.53 -17.03 -2.40
C TYR A 49 1.05 -16.63 -2.46
N ILE A 50 0.75 -15.34 -2.29
CA ILE A 50 -0.63 -14.83 -2.38
C ILE A 50 -1.23 -15.10 -3.75
N ASN A 51 -0.51 -14.72 -4.81
CA ASN A 51 -0.97 -14.92 -6.19
C ASN A 51 -1.18 -16.42 -6.51
N ALA A 52 -0.25 -17.28 -6.13
CA ALA A 52 -0.35 -18.73 -6.34
C ALA A 52 -1.53 -19.38 -5.61
N LYS A 53 -2.03 -18.75 -4.53
CA LYS A 53 -3.23 -19.18 -3.80
C LYS A 53 -4.53 -18.54 -4.32
N GLY A 54 -4.45 -17.70 -5.36
CA GLY A 54 -5.60 -17.02 -5.96
C GLY A 54 -6.03 -15.74 -5.23
N GLY A 55 -5.16 -15.18 -4.38
CA GLY A 55 -5.41 -13.90 -3.71
C GLY A 55 -5.19 -12.71 -4.63
N LYS A 56 -5.98 -11.66 -4.42
CA LYS A 56 -5.95 -10.40 -5.18
C LYS A 56 -5.17 -9.36 -4.38
N ILE A 57 -4.02 -8.93 -4.91
CA ILE A 57 -3.03 -8.17 -4.12
C ILE A 57 -3.31 -6.66 -4.17
N ILE A 58 -3.40 -6.04 -2.98
CA ILE A 58 -3.28 -4.59 -2.79
C ILE A 58 -2.06 -4.32 -1.91
N LEU A 59 -1.09 -3.55 -2.40
CA LEU A 59 0.12 -3.20 -1.68
C LEU A 59 0.00 -1.83 -1.04
N MET A 60 0.60 -1.66 0.13
CA MET A 60 0.76 -0.35 0.76
C MET A 60 2.13 -0.22 1.42
N THR A 61 2.75 0.94 1.29
CA THR A 61 3.99 1.27 1.97
C THR A 61 4.02 2.76 2.32
N HIS A 62 5.03 3.16 3.08
CA HIS A 62 5.37 4.56 3.20
C HIS A 62 6.71 4.85 2.51
N VAL A 63 6.86 6.07 2.00
CA VAL A 63 8.13 6.55 1.44
C VAL A 63 8.49 7.88 2.10
N GLY A 64 9.69 7.95 2.68
CA GLY A 64 10.21 9.16 3.30
C GLY A 64 9.29 9.71 4.40
N ARG A 65 9.35 11.02 4.61
CA ARG A 65 8.57 11.76 5.62
C ARG A 65 7.98 13.03 4.98
N PRO A 66 6.84 12.92 4.29
CA PRO A 66 6.22 14.05 3.58
C PRO A 66 5.57 15.09 4.50
N LYS A 67 5.34 14.76 5.78
CA LYS A 67 4.75 15.66 6.77
C LYS A 67 5.82 16.56 7.39
N ASP A 68 5.66 17.87 7.27
CA ASP A 68 6.43 18.85 8.02
C ASP A 68 6.06 18.80 9.51
N LYS A 69 7.08 18.70 10.38
CA LYS A 69 6.85 18.53 11.83
C LYS A 69 6.41 19.82 12.54
N LYS A 70 6.67 20.99 11.96
CA LYS A 70 6.36 22.30 12.55
C LYS A 70 4.98 22.77 12.13
N SER A 71 4.68 22.74 10.84
CA SER A 71 3.38 23.17 10.31
C SER A 71 2.34 22.05 10.28
N GLY A 72 2.77 20.79 10.32
CA GLY A 72 1.89 19.64 10.12
C GLY A 72 1.50 19.41 8.65
N ALA A 73 1.99 20.25 7.73
CA ALA A 73 1.64 20.19 6.32
C ALA A 73 2.16 18.91 5.66
N ILE A 74 1.34 18.26 4.84
CA ILE A 74 1.71 17.06 4.08
C ILE A 74 1.95 17.44 2.63
N SER A 75 3.19 17.25 2.15
CA SER A 75 3.54 17.50 0.75
C SER A 75 3.51 16.23 -0.08
N ILE A 76 2.72 16.23 -1.15
CA ILE A 76 2.69 15.18 -2.16
C ILE A 76 3.65 15.56 -3.29
N GLY A 77 4.56 14.66 -3.64
CA GLY A 77 5.55 14.95 -4.67
C GLY A 77 6.44 13.76 -5.03
N LYS A 78 7.15 13.89 -6.16
CA LYS A 78 7.96 12.83 -6.75
C LYS A 78 8.98 12.22 -5.78
N ASP A 79 9.52 13.02 -4.86
CA ASP A 79 10.54 12.60 -3.90
C ASP A 79 10.06 11.56 -2.88
N THR A 80 8.75 11.53 -2.62
CA THR A 80 8.11 10.57 -1.70
C THR A 80 7.07 9.70 -2.40
N SER A 81 7.16 9.60 -3.74
CA SER A 81 6.24 8.78 -4.53
C SER A 81 6.61 7.30 -4.49
N VAL A 82 5.58 6.46 -4.63
CA VAL A 82 5.73 5.01 -4.83
C VAL A 82 5.95 4.64 -6.30
N GLU A 83 5.79 5.59 -7.23
CA GLU A 83 5.93 5.36 -8.68
C GLU A 83 7.22 4.60 -9.05
N PRO A 84 8.42 4.95 -8.54
CA PRO A 84 9.64 4.23 -8.91
C PRO A 84 9.60 2.75 -8.51
N ILE A 85 8.96 2.43 -7.37
CA ILE A 85 8.79 1.06 -6.86
C ILE A 85 7.86 0.28 -7.78
N VAL A 86 6.75 0.90 -8.19
CA VAL A 86 5.76 0.29 -9.08
C VAL A 86 6.36 0.04 -10.46
N GLU A 87 7.10 1.01 -11.01
CA GLU A 87 7.86 0.84 -12.25
C GLU A 87 8.89 -0.27 -12.16
N TYR A 88 9.60 -0.37 -11.04
CA TYR A 88 10.55 -1.47 -10.81
C TYR A 88 9.84 -2.83 -10.81
N LEU A 89 8.68 -2.96 -10.15
CA LEU A 89 7.89 -4.20 -10.14
C LEU A 89 7.34 -4.55 -11.53
N ARG A 90 6.76 -3.57 -12.25
CA ARG A 90 6.27 -3.73 -13.63
C ARG A 90 7.38 -4.27 -14.53
N ASN A 91 8.55 -3.65 -14.51
CA ASN A 91 9.69 -4.05 -15.36
C ASN A 91 10.31 -5.39 -14.95
N LYS A 92 10.44 -5.65 -13.65
CA LYS A 92 11.09 -6.87 -13.16
C LYS A 92 10.24 -8.11 -13.37
N LEU A 93 8.94 -7.99 -13.14
CA LEU A 93 8.01 -9.12 -13.12
C LEU A 93 7.15 -9.21 -14.38
N HIS A 94 7.15 -8.18 -15.22
CA HIS A 94 6.29 -8.06 -16.42
C HIS A 94 4.80 -8.15 -16.06
N ILE A 95 4.41 -7.48 -14.97
CA ILE A 95 3.04 -7.44 -14.46
C ILE A 95 2.44 -6.05 -14.57
N ASN A 96 1.11 -5.98 -14.65
CA ASN A 96 0.30 -4.79 -14.67
C ASN A 96 -0.12 -4.37 -13.25
N VAL A 97 0.75 -3.61 -12.58
CA VAL A 97 0.41 -2.97 -11.30
C VAL A 97 -0.20 -1.59 -11.56
N GLN A 98 -1.27 -1.21 -10.86
CA GLN A 98 -1.90 0.12 -10.99
C GLN A 98 -1.84 0.93 -9.68
N ILE A 99 -1.74 2.26 -9.79
CA ILE A 99 -1.78 3.18 -8.65
C ILE A 99 -3.05 4.03 -8.78
N PRO A 100 -3.95 4.06 -7.78
CA PRO A 100 -5.12 4.91 -7.84
C PRO A 100 -4.73 6.38 -7.70
N GLU A 101 -5.39 7.23 -8.49
CA GLU A 101 -5.28 8.68 -8.38
C GLU A 101 -6.33 9.20 -7.39
N PHE A 102 -5.87 10.05 -6.47
CA PHE A 102 -6.71 10.72 -5.46
C PHE A 102 -6.49 12.23 -5.49
N THR A 103 -7.51 12.95 -5.06
CA THR A 103 -7.52 14.42 -4.94
C THR A 103 -6.70 14.85 -3.74
N ALA A 104 -5.60 15.54 -4.01
CA ALA A 104 -4.78 16.15 -2.97
C ALA A 104 -5.44 17.44 -2.45
N TYR A 105 -5.44 17.60 -1.13
CA TYR A 105 -5.82 18.84 -0.47
C TYR A 105 -4.55 19.59 -0.04
N GLU A 106 -4.50 20.88 -0.34
CA GLU A 106 -3.37 21.75 0.00
C GLU A 106 -3.02 21.62 1.49
N ASP A 107 -1.73 21.39 1.76
CA ASP A 107 -1.14 21.12 3.07
C ASP A 107 -1.69 19.94 3.87
N LYS A 108 -2.68 19.20 3.36
CA LYS A 108 -3.33 18.08 4.09
C LYS A 108 -3.14 16.73 3.44
N GLY A 109 -2.63 16.69 2.21
CA GLY A 109 -2.49 15.44 1.45
C GLY A 109 -3.86 14.84 1.12
N TYR A 110 -4.01 13.53 1.27
CA TYR A 110 -5.28 12.83 1.07
C TYR A 110 -6.07 12.73 2.37
N LEU A 111 -7.33 13.14 2.34
CA LEU A 111 -8.22 13.08 3.51
C LEU A 111 -8.94 11.72 3.65
N SER A 112 -8.94 10.92 2.59
CA SER A 112 -9.63 9.64 2.53
C SER A 112 -9.18 8.82 1.33
N ILE A 113 -9.41 7.52 1.38
CA ILE A 113 -9.42 6.67 0.19
C ILE A 113 -10.69 6.95 -0.60
N GLU A 114 -10.55 7.36 -1.86
CA GLU A 114 -11.70 7.68 -2.72
C GLU A 114 -12.32 6.43 -3.35
N THR A 115 -13.60 6.53 -3.71
CA THR A 115 -14.36 5.43 -4.33
C THR A 115 -13.85 5.05 -5.73
N SER A 116 -13.01 5.89 -6.35
CA SER A 116 -12.35 5.60 -7.63
C SER A 116 -11.55 4.28 -7.59
N VAL A 117 -11.02 3.90 -6.42
CA VAL A 117 -10.31 2.63 -6.24
C VAL A 117 -11.18 1.40 -6.49
N ASN A 118 -12.51 1.51 -6.36
CA ASN A 118 -13.43 0.38 -6.56
C ASN A 118 -13.42 -0.11 -8.01
N HIS A 119 -13.18 0.77 -8.99
CA HIS A 119 -13.02 0.37 -10.38
C HIS A 119 -11.77 -0.50 -10.56
N MET A 120 -10.66 -0.11 -9.95
CA MET A 120 -9.43 -0.90 -9.97
C MET A 120 -9.60 -2.24 -9.24
N ILE A 121 -10.32 -2.27 -8.12
CA ILE A 121 -10.61 -3.52 -7.40
C ILE A 121 -11.44 -4.47 -8.28
N ARG A 122 -12.40 -3.93 -9.04
CA ARG A 122 -13.15 -4.74 -10.01
C ARG A 122 -12.23 -5.30 -11.08
N ASP A 123 -11.37 -4.48 -11.66
CA ASP A 123 -10.41 -4.93 -12.69
C ASP A 123 -9.41 -5.95 -12.14
N LEU A 124 -9.02 -5.83 -10.87
CA LEU A 124 -8.17 -6.80 -10.17
C LEU A 124 -8.91 -8.13 -9.96
N ARG A 125 -10.20 -8.10 -9.61
CA ARG A 125 -11.03 -9.31 -9.46
C ARG A 125 -11.27 -10.01 -10.80
N GLU A 126 -11.38 -9.24 -11.88
CA GLU A 126 -11.56 -9.72 -13.25
C GLU A 126 -10.23 -10.07 -13.95
N ASP A 127 -9.10 -10.06 -13.22
CA ASP A 127 -7.76 -10.39 -13.74
C ASP A 127 -7.31 -9.54 -14.94
N LYS A 128 -7.77 -8.29 -15.02
CA LYS A 128 -7.30 -7.30 -16.01
C LYS A 128 -6.04 -6.56 -15.56
N ILE A 129 -5.81 -6.51 -14.26
CA ILE A 129 -4.61 -5.99 -13.61
C ILE A 129 -4.11 -7.01 -12.59
N ASP A 130 -2.81 -7.05 -12.34
CA ASP A 130 -2.20 -8.06 -11.47
C ASP A 130 -2.16 -7.62 -10.00
N ALA A 131 -2.05 -6.31 -9.74
CA ALA A 131 -2.04 -5.75 -8.40
C ALA A 131 -2.43 -4.27 -8.39
N ILE A 132 -2.88 -3.81 -7.23
CA ILE A 132 -3.01 -2.38 -6.92
C ILE A 132 -1.89 -2.00 -5.95
N TYR A 133 -1.26 -0.86 -6.16
CA TYR A 133 -0.29 -0.28 -5.23
C TYR A 133 -0.85 1.06 -4.74
N LEU A 134 -1.25 1.13 -3.47
CA LEU A 134 -1.77 2.38 -2.90
C LEU A 134 -0.68 3.47 -2.91
N PRO A 135 -1.05 4.74 -3.10
CA PRO A 135 -0.12 5.85 -2.92
C PRO A 135 0.55 5.80 -1.55
N ASN A 136 1.67 6.49 -1.41
CA ASN A 136 2.43 6.56 -0.17
C ASN A 136 1.49 6.81 1.03
N THR A 137 1.46 5.88 2.00
CA THR A 137 0.46 5.96 3.08
C THR A 137 0.64 7.21 3.94
N ARG A 138 1.85 7.77 4.02
CA ARG A 138 2.11 9.05 4.70
C ARG A 138 1.58 10.28 3.96
N TRP A 139 1.06 10.13 2.74
CA TRP A 139 0.28 11.17 2.08
C TRP A 139 -1.15 11.26 2.64
N PHE A 140 -1.63 10.24 3.37
CA PHE A 140 -2.95 10.28 3.99
C PHE A 140 -2.86 10.92 5.37
N ALA A 141 -3.77 11.87 5.64
CA ALA A 141 -3.82 12.60 6.91
C ALA A 141 -3.99 11.68 8.14
N GLY A 142 -4.61 10.51 7.97
CA GLY A 142 -4.88 9.55 9.04
C GLY A 142 -3.71 8.64 9.45
N GLU A 143 -2.68 8.45 8.62
CA GLU A 143 -1.64 7.42 8.84
C GLU A 143 -0.78 7.68 10.09
N GLU A 144 -0.19 8.88 10.22
CA GLU A 144 0.67 9.25 11.37
C GLU A 144 -0.08 10.11 12.40
N ASN A 145 -1.40 9.98 12.45
CA ASN A 145 -2.27 10.74 13.34
C ASN A 145 -2.86 9.85 14.44
N LYS A 146 -3.65 10.43 15.34
CA LYS A 146 -4.39 9.72 16.39
C LYS A 146 -5.84 10.20 16.39
N GLY A 147 -6.72 9.41 17.00
CA GLY A 147 -8.14 9.73 17.11
C GLY A 147 -8.89 9.48 15.80
N GLU A 148 -9.92 10.30 15.56
CA GLU A 148 -10.93 10.06 14.52
C GLU A 148 -10.34 9.93 13.11
N ASP A 149 -9.36 10.76 12.74
CA ASP A 149 -8.71 10.69 11.42
C ASP A 149 -7.99 9.34 11.19
N ALA A 150 -7.33 8.83 12.23
CA ALA A 150 -6.61 7.56 12.17
C ALA A 150 -7.59 6.38 12.12
N GLU A 151 -8.64 6.41 12.93
CA GLU A 151 -9.69 5.38 12.92
C GLU A 151 -10.44 5.36 11.59
N LYS A 152 -10.79 6.52 11.05
CA LYS A 152 -11.42 6.65 9.74
C LYS A 152 -10.55 6.05 8.64
N PHE A 153 -9.26 6.38 8.61
CA PHE A 153 -8.36 5.84 7.60
C PHE A 153 -8.16 4.32 7.74
N ALA A 154 -8.00 3.82 8.96
CA ALA A 154 -7.91 2.39 9.22
C ALA A 154 -9.17 1.63 8.78
N ASN A 155 -10.36 2.17 9.08
CA ASN A 155 -11.63 1.58 8.64
C ASN A 155 -11.77 1.58 7.12
N GLN A 156 -11.29 2.63 6.44
CA GLN A 156 -11.28 2.67 4.98
C GLN A 156 -10.36 1.60 4.38
N LEU A 157 -9.14 1.44 4.91
CA LEU A 157 -8.22 0.37 4.50
C LEU A 157 -8.82 -1.02 4.73
N ALA A 158 -9.43 -1.24 5.89
CA ALA A 158 -10.11 -2.49 6.22
C ALA A 158 -11.29 -2.76 5.26
N GLY A 159 -11.99 -1.72 4.81
CA GLY A 159 -13.07 -1.85 3.83
C GLY A 159 -12.60 -2.25 2.43
N LEU A 160 -11.30 -2.13 2.10
CA LEU A 160 -10.77 -2.55 0.80
C LEU A 160 -10.48 -4.03 0.70
N ALA A 161 -10.22 -4.70 1.83
CA ALA A 161 -9.59 -6.01 1.84
C ALA A 161 -10.30 -7.00 2.77
N ASP A 162 -10.25 -8.27 2.37
CA ASP A 162 -10.73 -9.39 3.17
C ASP A 162 -9.68 -9.82 4.21
N ILE A 163 -8.39 -9.67 3.87
CA ILE A 163 -7.25 -10.14 4.67
C ILE A 163 -6.17 -9.05 4.71
N TYR A 164 -5.58 -8.85 5.88
CA TYR A 164 -4.40 -7.99 6.08
C TYR A 164 -3.15 -8.83 6.36
N VAL A 165 -2.05 -8.49 5.70
CA VAL A 165 -0.73 -9.13 5.86
C VAL A 165 0.30 -8.03 6.14
N ASN A 166 1.19 -8.27 7.10
CA ASN A 166 2.26 -7.36 7.51
C ASN A 166 3.56 -8.13 7.72
#